data_AF-K6Z6U3-F1
#
_entry.id   AF-K6Z6U3-F1
#
_cell.length_a   1.000
_cell.length_b   1.000
_cell.length_c   1.000
_cell.angle_alpha   90.00
_cell.angle_beta   90.00
_cell.angle_gamma   90.00
#
_symmetry.space_group_name_H-M   'P 1'
#
loop_
_entity.id
_entity.type
_entity.pdbx_description
1 polymer ?
#
loop_
_entity_poly.entity_id
_entity_poly.type
_entity_poly.pdbx_seq_one_letter_code
_entity_poly.pdbx_strand_id
1 'polypeptide(L)' 'DYKRRETYLSDSEFQTVFGVTKEEFYQQPRWKQELQKRKADLF' A
#
# COMPACT_ATOMS: atom_id res chain seq x y z
N ASP A 1 -12.74 17.06 -1.08
CA ASP A 1 -11.41 17.26 -1.67
C ASP A 1 -10.48 16.12 -1.24
N TYR A 2 -10.52 14.99 -1.97
CA TYR A 2 -9.73 13.78 -1.68
C TYR A 2 -8.32 13.85 -2.29
N LYS A 3 -7.91 15.02 -2.80
CA LYS A 3 -6.71 15.19 -3.63
C LYS A 3 -5.40 15.28 -2.86
N ARG A 4 -5.43 15.10 -1.53
CA ARG A 4 -4.24 15.13 -0.66
C ARG A 4 -4.38 14.18 0.53
N ARG A 5 -4.82 12.92 0.31
CA ARG A 5 -4.39 11.87 1.25
C ARG A 5 -2.88 11.80 1.05
N GLU A 6 -2.16 12.31 2.03
CA GLU A 6 -0.69 12.33 2.17
C GLU A 6 -0.05 11.20 1.36
N THR A 7 0.91 11.56 0.52
CA THR A 7 1.91 10.69 -0.10
C THR A 7 2.11 9.44 0.75
N TYR A 8 1.43 8.36 0.37
CA TYR A 8 1.34 7.06 1.06
C TYR A 8 2.09 7.00 2.38
N LEU A 9 1.36 7.00 3.50
CA LEU A 9 1.72 6.39 4.79
C LEU A 9 3.23 6.20 4.95
N SER A 10 3.85 6.96 5.87
CA SER A 10 5.27 6.79 6.28
C SER A 10 5.68 5.32 6.18
N ASP A 11 6.89 4.97 5.71
CA ASP A 11 7.20 3.56 5.38
C ASP A 11 6.84 2.56 6.50
N SER A 12 6.91 2.99 7.76
CA SER A 12 6.38 2.28 8.93
C SER A 12 4.87 1.99 8.91
N GLU A 13 4.03 2.96 8.53
CA GLU A 13 2.59 2.76 8.38
C GLU A 13 2.27 1.87 7.17
N PHE A 14 3.00 1.99 6.05
CA PHE A 14 2.86 1.06 4.93
C PHE A 14 3.18 -0.37 5.35
N GLN A 15 4.28 -0.56 6.10
CA GLN A 15 4.65 -1.85 6.68
C GLN A 15 3.63 -2.35 7.71
N THR A 16 2.98 -1.45 8.45
CA THR A 16 1.93 -1.84 9.41
C THR A 16 0.64 -2.27 8.70
N VAL A 17 0.25 -1.60 7.62
CA VAL A 17 -0.97 -1.90 6.85
C VAL A 17 -0.80 -3.13 5.96
N PHE A 18 0.32 -3.25 5.25
CA PHE A 18 0.56 -4.31 4.28
C PHE A 18 1.43 -5.45 4.84
N GLY A 19 2.05 -5.28 6.00
CA GLY A 19 2.97 -6.25 6.60
C GLY A 19 4.32 -6.37 5.89
N VAL A 20 4.57 -5.55 4.87
CA VAL A 20 5.74 -5.62 4.00
C VAL A 20 6.25 -4.21 3.69
N THR A 21 7.52 -4.11 3.34
CA THR A 21 8.10 -2.83 2.88
C THR A 21 7.56 -2.46 1.50
N LYS A 22 7.64 -1.17 1.15
CA LYS A 22 7.25 -0.69 -0.20
C LYS A 22 8.03 -1.41 -1.30
N GLU A 23 9.32 -1.65 -1.09
CA GLU A 23 10.18 -2.35 -2.05
C GLU A 23 9.70 -3.78 -2.30
N GLU A 24 9.42 -4.55 -1.24
CA GLU A 24 8.86 -5.90 -1.35
C GLU A 24 7.46 -5.92 -1.95
N PHE A 25 6.68 -4.86 -1.74
CA PHE A 25 5.36 -4.71 -2.36
C PHE A 25 5.47 -4.49 -3.88
N TYR A 26 6.35 -3.58 -4.32
CA TYR A 26 6.53 -3.28 -5.75
C TYR A 26 7.24 -4.40 -6.52
N GLN A 27 8.00 -5.26 -5.84
CA GLN A 27 8.56 -6.49 -6.39
C GLN A 27 7.50 -7.56 -6.71
N GLN A 28 6.30 -7.47 -6.11
CA GLN A 28 5.24 -8.45 -6.33
C GLN A 28 4.55 -8.26 -7.68
N PRO A 29 4.00 -9.32 -8.28
CA PRO A 29 3.19 -9.21 -9.49
C PRO A 29 2.00 -8.25 -9.31
N ARG A 30 1.62 -7.53 -10.36
CA ARG A 30 0.54 -6.52 -10.31
C ARG A 30 -0.78 -7.06 -9.73
N TRP A 31 -1.17 -8.30 -10.06
CA TRP A 31 -2.40 -8.90 -9.54
C TRP A 31 -2.39 -9.06 -8.00
N LYS A 32 -1.21 -9.30 -7.41
CA LYS A 32 -1.02 -9.45 -5.97
C LYS A 32 -1.04 -8.09 -5.26
N GLN A 33 -0.42 -7.08 -5.88
CA GLN A 33 -0.50 -5.69 -5.41
C GLN A 33 -1.95 -5.20 -5.37
N GLU A 34 -2.73 -5.45 -6.43
CA GLU A 34 -4.14 -5.05 -6.50
C GLU A 34 -5.02 -5.77 -5.46
N LEU A 35 -4.77 -7.06 -5.21
CA LEU A 35 -5.46 -7.80 -4.15
C LEU A 35 -5.17 -7.21 -2.76
N GLN A 36 -3.92 -6.86 -2.49
CA GLN A 36 -3.51 -6.27 -1.22
C GLN A 36 -4.07 -4.86 -1.03
N LYS A 37 -4.07 -4.01 -2.07
CA LYS A 37 -4.70 -2.68 -2.01
C LYS A 37 -6.21 -2.77 -1.72
N ARG A 38 -6.89 -3.73 -2.34
CA ARG A 38 -8.32 -3.99 -2.07
C ARG A 38 -8.55 -4.48 -0.63
N LYS A 39 -7.68 -5.36 -0.11
CA LYS A 39 -7.76 -5.82 1.29
C LYS A 39 -7.52 -4.72 2.32
N ALA A 40 -6.63 -3.78 2.00
CA ALA A 40 -6.33 -2.65 2.87
C ALA A 40 -7.47 -1.60 2.87
N ASP A 41 -8.50 -1.77 2.04
CA ASP A 41 -9.63 -0.83 1.88
C ASP A 41 -9.18 0.64 1.68
N LEU A 42 -7.97 0.83 1.14
CA LEU A 42 -7.35 2.14 0.93
C LEU A 42 -7.85 2.86 -0.34
N PHE A 43 -8.95 2.38 -0.93
CA PHE A 43 -9.65 3.05 -2.02
C PHE A 43 -10.71 4.00 -1.45
#